data_AF-A0ABD5XD16-F1
#
_entry.id   AF-A0ABD5XD16-F1
#
_cell.length_a   1.000
_cell.length_b   1.000
_cell.length_c   1.000
_cell.angle_alpha   90.00
_cell.angle_beta   90.00
_cell.angle_gamma   90.00
#
_symmetry.space_group_name_H-M   'P 1'
#
loop_
_entity.id
_entity.type
_entity.pdbx_description
1 polymer ?
#
loop_
_entity_poly.entity_id
_entity_poly.type
_entity_poly.pdbx_seq_one_letter_code
_entity_poly.pdbx_strand_id
1 'polypeptide(L)'
;MAEIGPFAVLEFVGMVVSVLGLVPVLSQYKEDTKWFTAGYLLLVVGILATNVEGVVLPVVLNMTEHVVGIGFAGVVFLYAAYQRRQRIVNQHGDGGQHG
;
A
#
# COMPACT_ATOMS: atom_id res chain seq x y z
N MET A 1 9.07 -31.42 5.87
CA MET A 1 7.66 -31.16 5.51
C MET A 1 7.39 -29.72 5.90
N ALA A 2 7.28 -28.80 4.95
CA ALA A 2 6.90 -27.42 5.27
C ALA A 2 5.49 -27.46 5.84
N GLU A 3 5.31 -27.05 7.10
CA GLU A 3 3.98 -26.87 7.66
C GLU A 3 3.30 -25.76 6.87
N ILE A 4 2.38 -26.14 5.98
CA ILE A 4 1.47 -25.19 5.33
C ILE A 4 0.40 -24.84 6.36
N GLY A 5 0.78 -24.01 7.33
CA GLY A 5 -0.16 -23.40 8.26
C GLY A 5 -1.05 -22.37 7.55
N PRO A 6 -2.25 -22.06 8.09
CA PRO A 6 -3.16 -21.11 7.49
C PRO A 6 -2.56 -19.70 7.30
N PHE A 7 -1.56 -19.34 8.11
CA PHE A 7 -0.83 -18.07 7.99
C PHE A 7 0.04 -18.00 6.72
N ALA A 8 0.77 -19.08 6.38
CA ALA A 8 1.61 -19.11 5.18
C ALA A 8 0.79 -19.01 3.88
N VAL A 9 -0.41 -19.59 3.87
CA VAL A 9 -1.34 -19.45 2.73
C VAL A 9 -1.81 -18.01 2.58
N LEU A 10 -2.11 -17.34 3.69
CA LEU A 10 -2.64 -15.97 3.70
C LEU A 10 -1.56 -14.94 3.30
N GLU A 11 -0.33 -15.14 3.76
CA GLU A 11 0.84 -14.36 3.36
C GLU A 11 1.13 -14.47 1.85
N PHE A 12 1.15 -15.71 1.33
CA PHE A 12 1.39 -15.96 -0.09
C PHE A 12 0.26 -15.41 -0.98
N VAL A 13 -1.00 -15.66 -0.62
CA VAL A 13 -2.15 -15.15 -1.37
C VAL A 13 -2.17 -13.61 -1.31
N GLY A 14 -1.89 -13.01 -0.15
CA GLY A 14 -1.77 -11.57 0.02
C GLY A 14 -0.69 -10.97 -0.87
N MET A 15 0.48 -11.61 -0.94
CA MET A 15 1.58 -11.25 -1.84
C MET A 15 1.13 -11.26 -3.30
N VAL A 16 0.57 -12.37 -3.78
CA VAL A 16 0.10 -12.50 -5.17
C VAL A 16 -0.96 -11.46 -5.51
N VAL A 17 -1.97 -11.27 -4.64
CA VAL A 17 -3.03 -10.29 -4.86
C VAL A 17 -2.48 -8.87 -4.88
N SER A 18 -1.53 -8.53 -4.01
CA SER A 18 -0.89 -7.21 -3.99
C SER A 18 -0.12 -6.91 -5.28
N VAL A 19 0.57 -7.90 -5.84
CA VAL A 19 1.31 -7.77 -7.10
C VAL A 19 0.34 -7.67 -8.28
N LEU A 20 -0.74 -8.43 -8.28
CA LEU A 20 -1.76 -8.35 -9.32
C LEU A 20 -2.51 -7.00 -9.29
N GLY A 21 -2.80 -6.47 -8.10
CA GLY A 21 -3.44 -5.17 -7.95
C GLY A 21 -2.54 -3.98 -8.30
N LEU A 22 -1.23 -4.18 -8.45
CA LEU A 22 -0.29 -3.19 -8.95
C LEU A 22 -0.61 -2.81 -10.41
N VAL A 23 -1.12 -3.75 -11.20
CA VAL A 23 -1.48 -3.56 -12.62
C VAL A 23 -2.52 -2.45 -12.82
N PRO A 24 -3.72 -2.49 -12.20
CA PRO A 24 -4.69 -1.41 -12.34
C PRO A 24 -4.21 -0.09 -11.73
N VAL A 25 -3.38 -0.13 -10.67
CA VAL A 25 -2.84 1.07 -10.03
C VAL A 25 -1.85 1.80 -10.94
N LEU A 26 -0.96 1.07 -11.61
CA LEU A 26 -0.05 1.63 -12.61
C LEU A 26 -0.81 2.05 -13.88
N SER A 27 -1.81 1.28 -14.29
CA SER A 27 -2.64 1.61 -15.46
C SER A 27 -3.47 2.89 -15.27
N GLN A 28 -3.79 3.27 -14.04
CA GLN A 28 -4.49 4.51 -13.69
C GLN A 28 -3.56 5.61 -13.14
N TYR A 29 -2.25 5.50 -13.39
CA TYR A 29 -1.29 6.52 -12.99
C TYR A 29 -1.62 7.86 -13.67
N LYS A 30 -2.11 8.81 -12.88
CA LYS A 30 -2.29 10.22 -13.27
C LYS A 30 -1.45 11.08 -12.35
N GLU A 31 -1.12 12.29 -12.81
CA GLU A 31 -0.35 13.23 -11.99
C GLU A 31 -1.03 13.56 -10.67
N ASP A 32 -2.36 13.50 -10.63
CA ASP A 32 -3.13 13.69 -9.41
C ASP A 32 -3.05 12.52 -8.42
N THR A 33 -2.79 11.30 -8.89
CA THR A 33 -2.76 10.07 -8.08
C THR A 33 -1.37 9.59 -7.70
N LYS A 34 -0.32 10.36 -7.98
CA LYS A 34 1.10 10.03 -7.69
C LYS A 34 1.32 9.50 -6.26
N TRP A 35 0.72 10.13 -5.25
CA TRP A 35 0.83 9.72 -3.85
C TRP A 35 0.10 8.41 -3.53
N PHE A 36 -0.99 8.12 -4.24
CA PHE A 36 -1.71 6.85 -4.11
C PHE A 36 -0.88 5.70 -4.69
N THR A 37 -0.27 5.90 -5.86
CA THR A 37 0.65 4.93 -6.46
C THR A 37 1.89 4.72 -5.59
N ALA A 38 2.45 5.77 -5.01
CA ALA A 38 3.58 5.67 -4.09
C ALA A 38 3.23 4.85 -2.84
N GLY A 39 2.07 5.09 -2.23
CA GLY A 39 1.57 4.29 -1.10
C GLY A 39 1.38 2.82 -1.48
N TYR A 40 0.81 2.55 -2.67
CA TYR A 40 0.58 1.19 -3.15
C TYR A 40 1.88 0.43 -3.41
N LEU A 41 2.86 1.10 -4.02
CA LEU A 41 4.21 0.53 -4.22
C LEU A 41 4.86 0.22 -2.88
N LEU A 42 4.73 1.10 -1.89
CA LEU A 42 5.25 0.87 -0.54
C LEU A 42 4.60 -0.35 0.12
N LEU A 43 3.29 -0.55 -0.07
CA LEU A 43 2.59 -1.75 0.41
C LEU A 43 3.11 -3.02 -0.26
N VAL A 44 3.28 -3.01 -1.58
CA VAL A 44 3.80 -4.19 -2.29
C VAL A 44 5.21 -4.52 -1.83
N VAL A 45 6.09 -3.51 -1.75
CA VAL A 45 7.45 -3.71 -1.23
C VAL A 45 7.42 -4.22 0.22
N GLY A 46 6.55 -3.68 1.07
CA GLY A 46 6.39 -4.12 2.46
C GLY A 46 5.96 -5.58 2.58
N ILE A 47 4.99 -6.01 1.78
CA ILE A 47 4.51 -7.40 1.73
C ILE A 47 5.58 -8.34 1.16
N LEU A 48 6.31 -7.91 0.12
CA LEU A 48 7.40 -8.70 -0.45
C LEU A 48 8.53 -8.88 0.57
N ALA A 49 8.93 -7.80 1.26
CA ALA A 49 9.98 -7.83 2.27
C ALA A 49 9.62 -8.77 3.42
N THR A 50 8.40 -8.68 3.96
CA THR A 50 7.98 -9.53 5.08
C THR A 50 7.79 -11.00 4.69
N ASN A 51 7.34 -11.30 3.47
CA ASN A 51 7.29 -12.69 2.98
C ASN A 51 8.70 -13.28 2.80
N VAL A 52 9.66 -12.50 2.28
CA VAL A 52 11.06 -12.95 2.11
C VAL A 52 11.73 -13.14 3.47
N GLU A 53 11.49 -12.23 4.41
CA GLU A 53 12.06 -12.30 5.75
C GLU A 53 11.47 -13.43 6.59
N GLY A 54 10.16 -13.72 6.46
CA GLY A 54 9.51 -14.86 7.09
C GLY A 54 10.12 -16.21 6.69
N VAL A 55 10.80 -16.29 5.54
CA VAL A 55 11.54 -17.46 5.07
C VAL A 55 12.98 -17.51 5.63
N VAL A 56 13.57 -16.38 6.01
CA VAL A 56 15.00 -16.26 6.36
C VAL A 56 15.23 -16.10 7.88
N LEU A 57 14.42 -15.31 8.62
CA LEU A 57 14.61 -14.97 10.05
C LEU A 57 13.26 -14.75 10.79
N PRO A 58 12.62 -15.81 11.32
CA PRO A 58 11.16 -15.81 11.55
C PRO A 58 10.58 -15.05 12.76
N VAL A 59 11.35 -14.59 13.76
CA VAL A 59 10.74 -14.28 15.09
C VAL A 59 10.98 -12.87 15.65
N VAL A 60 12.16 -12.26 15.51
CA VAL A 60 12.48 -11.02 16.27
C VAL A 60 12.36 -9.74 15.43
N LEU A 61 12.66 -9.80 14.13
CA LEU A 61 12.54 -8.65 13.22
C LEU A 61 11.14 -8.55 12.57
N ASN A 62 10.47 -9.69 12.39
CA ASN A 62 9.19 -9.82 11.69
C ASN A 62 8.10 -8.81 12.15
N MET A 63 7.92 -8.61 13.46
CA MET A 63 6.89 -7.68 13.96
C MET A 63 7.26 -6.22 13.78
N THR A 64 8.53 -5.87 13.97
CA THR A 64 9.01 -4.49 13.79
C THR A 64 8.99 -4.10 12.32
N GLU A 65 9.37 -5.00 11.42
CA GLU A 65 9.30 -4.78 9.98
C GLU A 65 7.86 -4.80 9.44
N HIS A 66 6.96 -5.63 9.97
CA HIS A 66 5.53 -5.57 9.64
C HIS A 66 4.94 -4.20 9.99
N VAL A 67 5.15 -3.75 11.23
CA VAL A 67 4.55 -2.50 11.72
C VAL A 67 5.18 -1.30 11.02
N VAL A 68 6.49 -1.31 10.77
CA VAL A 68 7.16 -0.19 10.09
C VAL A 68 6.84 -0.22 8.59
N GLY A 69 7.01 -1.32 7.88
CA GLY A 69 6.78 -1.39 6.43
C GLY A 69 5.32 -1.17 6.05
N ILE A 70 4.41 -1.97 6.61
CA ILE A 70 2.98 -1.90 6.28
C ILE A 70 2.34 -0.70 6.96
N GLY A 71 2.72 -0.38 8.20
CA GLY A 71 2.20 0.79 8.91
C GLY A 71 2.60 2.11 8.24
N PHE A 72 3.85 2.24 7.78
CA PHE A 72 4.28 3.44 7.06
C PHE A 72 3.58 3.57 5.70
N ALA A 73 3.35 2.46 5.00
CA ALA A 73 2.51 2.47 3.80
C ALA A 73 1.08 2.95 4.11
N GLY A 74 0.49 2.53 5.23
CA GLY A 74 -0.79 3.04 5.73
C GLY A 74 -0.80 4.54 5.98
N VAL A 75 0.26 5.09 6.57
CA VAL A 75 0.41 6.54 6.78
C VAL A 75 0.49 7.29 5.45
N VAL A 76 1.23 6.76 4.47
CA VAL A 76 1.32 7.35 3.12
C VAL A 76 -0.05 7.32 2.43
N PHE A 77 -0.81 6.23 2.57
CA PHE A 77 -2.18 6.16 2.05
C PHE A 77 -3.12 7.19 2.70
N LEU A 78 -3.03 7.36 4.02
CA LEU A 78 -3.81 8.35 4.75
C LEU A 78 -3.49 9.77 4.26
N TYR A 79 -2.20 10.08 4.06
CA TYR A 79 -1.76 11.35 3.51
C TYR A 79 -2.25 11.55 2.07
N ALA A 80 -2.16 10.53 1.22
CA ALA A 80 -2.66 10.58 -0.16
C ALA A 80 -4.18 10.84 -0.21
N ALA A 81 -4.95 10.18 0.66
CA ALA A 81 -6.39 10.38 0.77
C ALA A 81 -6.72 11.81 1.26
N TYR A 82 -5.97 12.32 2.24
CA TYR A 82 -6.14 13.66 2.76
C TYR A 82 -5.85 14.74 1.70
N GLN A 83 -4.75 14.59 0.95
CA GLN A 83 -4.41 15.51 -0.13
C GLN A 83 -5.42 15.46 -1.28
N ARG A 84 -5.95 14.28 -1.61
CA ARG A 84 -7.02 14.16 -2.61
C ARG A 84 -8.30 14.87 -2.14
N ARG A 85 -8.66 14.72 -0.86
CA ARG A 85 -9.82 15.41 -0.28
C ARG A 85 -9.68 16.94 -0.36
N GLN A 86 -8.50 17.48 -0.02
CA GLN A 86 -8.25 18.92 -0.13
C GLN A 86 -8.37 19.44 -1.56
N ARG A 87 -7.86 18.70 -2.55
CA ARG A 87 -7.99 19.08 -3.96
C ARG A 87 -9.43 19.11 -4.45
N ILE A 88 -10.25 18.12 -4.06
CA ILE A 88 -11.68 18.09 -4.40
C ILE A 88 -12.42 19.27 -3.74
N VAL A 89 -12.10 19.59 -2.49
CA VAL A 89 -12.70 20.73 -1.76
C VAL A 89 -12.30 22.07 -2.39
N ASN A 90 -11.03 22.25 -2.76
CA ASN A 90 -10.56 23.49 -3.40
C ASN A 90 -11.12 23.65 -4.82
N GLN A 91 -11.29 22.57 -5.58
CA GLN A 91 -11.94 22.61 -6.90
C GLN A 91 -13.42 23.00 -6.83
N HIS A 92 -14.13 22.67 -5.74
CA HIS A 92 -15.52 23.08 -5.54
C HIS A 92 -15.68 24.49 -4.93
N GLY A 93 -14.63 25.02 -4.29
CA GLY A 93 -14.64 26.37 -3.71
C GLY A 93 -14.48 27.50 -4.73
N ASP A 94 -13.87 27.22 -5.88
CA ASP A 94 -13.55 28.23 -6.91
C ASP A 94 -14.61 28.34 -8.02
N GLY A 95 -15.55 27.39 -8.08
CA GLY A 95 -16.64 27.37 -9.07
C GLY A 95 -17.87 28.22 -8.71
N GLY A 96 -17.84 28.96 -7.59
CA GLY A 96 -18.98 29.72 -7.06
C GLY A 96 -18.97 31.22 -7.35
N GLN A 97 -18.04 31.75 -8.16
CA GLN A 97 -17.92 33.21 -8.39
C GLN A 97 -18.00 33.70 -9.84
N HIS A 98 -18.21 32.83 -10.84
CA HIS A 98 -18.50 33.30 -12.20
C HIS A 98 -19.50 32.39 -12.91
N GLY A 99 -20.74 32.86 -13.06
CA GLY A 99 -21.79 32.25 -13.90
C GLY A 99 -23.19 32.45 -13.38
#